data_AF-A0A920CII6-F1
#
_entry.id   AF-A0A920CII6-F1
#
_cell.length_a   1.000
_cell.length_b   1.000
_cell.length_c   1.000
_cell.angle_alpha   90.00
_cell.angle_beta   90.00
_cell.angle_gamma   90.00
#
_symmetry.space_group_name_H-M   'P 1'
#
loop_
_entity.id
_entity.type
_entity.pdbx_description
1 polymer ?
#
loop_
_entity_poly.entity_id
_entity_poly.type
_entity_poly.pdbx_seq_one_letter_code
_entity_poly.pdbx_strand_id
1 'polypeptide(L)'
;MKTHYYLSWFNDFFPEKLVKWLHEDITDRKSLVMISGQPSGYKDEQVNIDDIYERAWFDQANIIFDEYHFIDYRMQKEDAQRFIRNASVIFLCGGYPVL
;
A
#
# COMPACT_ATOMS: atom_id res chain seq x y z
N MET A 1 -3.14 8.01 17.65
CA MET A 1 -1.88 8.62 17.12
C MET A 1 -1.85 8.37 15.62
N LYS A 2 -1.28 9.28 14.81
CA LYS A 2 -1.07 9.04 13.38
C LYS A 2 0.44 8.92 13.13
N THR A 3 0.90 7.71 12.87
CA THR A 3 2.31 7.46 12.52
C THR A 3 2.48 7.55 11.00
N HIS A 4 3.52 8.23 10.55
CA HIS A 4 3.86 8.34 9.14
C HIS A 4 5.29 7.86 8.94
N TYR A 5 5.47 6.93 8.01
CA TYR A 5 6.76 6.44 7.56
C TYR A 5 7.06 7.03 6.19
N TYR A 6 8.19 7.72 6.06
CA TYR A 6 8.70 8.21 4.79
C TYR A 6 9.89 7.36 4.39
N LEU A 7 9.69 6.54 3.37
CA LEU A 7 10.62 5.48 2.97
C LEU A 7 11.08 5.72 1.54
N SER A 8 12.33 5.36 1.25
CA SER A 8 12.80 5.18 -0.13
C SER A 8 12.43 3.79 -0.64
N TRP A 9 12.78 3.48 -1.89
CA TRP A 9 12.57 2.16 -2.49
C TRP A 9 13.36 1.05 -1.78
N PHE A 10 12.78 -0.15 -1.71
CA PHE A 10 13.44 -1.37 -1.22
C PHE A 10 13.64 -2.34 -2.39
N ASN A 11 14.84 -2.91 -2.54
CA ASN A 11 15.10 -3.82 -3.65
C ASN A 11 14.54 -5.23 -3.41
N ASP A 12 14.50 -5.67 -2.16
CA ASP A 12 14.11 -7.04 -1.80
C ASP A 12 12.95 -7.04 -0.80
N PHE A 13 13.17 -6.52 0.41
CA PHE A 13 12.22 -6.54 1.53
C PHE A 13 12.45 -5.37 2.50
N PHE A 14 11.51 -5.17 3.44
CA PHE A 14 11.67 -4.20 4.51
C PHE A 14 12.86 -4.54 5.42
N PRO A 15 13.75 -3.59 5.76
CA PRO A 15 14.82 -3.81 6.74
C PRO A 15 14.25 -4.30 8.08
N GLU A 16 14.93 -5.23 8.76
CA GLU A 16 14.45 -5.85 10.00
C GLU A 16 14.01 -4.85 11.07
N LYS A 17 14.75 -3.73 11.19
CA LYS A 17 14.43 -2.66 12.13
C LYS A 17 13.09 -1.98 11.80
N LEU A 18 12.81 -1.79 10.51
CA LEU A 18 11.53 -1.26 10.05
C LEU A 18 10.40 -2.27 10.32
N VAL A 19 10.61 -3.55 10.02
CA VAL A 19 9.62 -4.62 10.30
C VAL A 19 9.20 -4.62 11.76
N LYS A 20 10.18 -4.53 12.68
CA LYS A 20 9.89 -4.43 14.12
C LYS A 20 8.99 -3.24 14.45
N TRP A 21 9.32 -2.06 13.95
CA TRP A 21 8.54 -0.86 14.19
C TRP A 21 7.13 -0.92 13.57
N LEU A 22 7.02 -1.47 12.37
CA LEU A 22 5.73 -1.67 11.72
C LEU A 22 4.85 -2.65 12.52
N HIS A 23 5.41 -3.71 13.10
CA HIS A 23 4.65 -4.60 13.98
C HIS A 23 4.17 -3.92 15.27
N GLU A 24 4.97 -3.03 15.84
CA GLU A 24 4.62 -2.28 17.06
C GLU A 24 3.52 -1.24 16.77
N ASP A 25 3.60 -0.55 15.63
CA ASP A 25 2.69 0.56 15.29
C ASP A 25 1.41 0.11 14.58
N ILE A 26 1.45 -0.95 13.77
CA ILE A 26 0.28 -1.48 13.06
C ILE A 26 -0.48 -2.41 13.99
N THR A 27 -1.35 -1.80 14.78
CA THR A 27 -2.19 -2.48 15.78
C THR A 27 -3.53 -2.96 15.24
N ASP A 28 -3.99 -2.40 14.12
CA ASP A 28 -5.19 -2.82 13.37
C ASP A 28 -4.77 -3.30 11.98
N ARG A 29 -5.23 -4.49 11.56
CA ARG A 29 -4.86 -5.13 10.29
C ARG A 29 -6.07 -5.49 9.43
N LYS A 30 -7.17 -4.76 9.57
CA LYS A 30 -8.38 -5.01 8.76
C LYS A 30 -8.15 -4.70 7.28
N SER A 31 -7.47 -3.61 6.96
CA SER A 31 -7.27 -3.24 5.56
C SER A 31 -5.95 -2.54 5.26
N LEU A 32 -5.31 -2.96 4.16
CA LEU A 32 -4.23 -2.23 3.50
C LEU A 32 -4.77 -1.57 2.24
N VAL A 33 -4.72 -0.23 2.21
CA VAL A 33 -5.09 0.56 1.03
C VAL A 33 -3.81 1.08 0.37
N MET A 34 -3.55 0.59 -0.83
CA MET A 34 -2.40 0.99 -1.64
C MET A 34 -2.85 1.99 -2.69
N ILE A 35 -2.19 3.15 -2.78
CA ILE A 35 -2.54 4.22 -3.71
C ILE A 35 -1.39 4.41 -4.69
N SER A 36 -1.66 4.33 -5.99
CA SER A 36 -0.67 4.57 -7.04
C SER A 36 -1.11 5.71 -7.96
N GLY A 37 -0.18 6.65 -8.20
CA GLY A 37 -0.32 7.70 -9.21
C GLY A 37 0.34 7.35 -10.54
N GLN A 38 0.90 6.15 -10.68
CA GLN A 38 1.61 5.77 -11.89
C GLN A 38 0.62 5.60 -13.06
N PRO A 39 0.79 6.34 -14.18
CA PRO A 39 0.00 6.11 -15.39
C PRO A 39 0.26 4.68 -15.86
N SER A 40 -0.81 3.95 -16.14
CA SER A 40 -0.83 2.52 -16.43
C SER A 40 0.27 2.07 -17.41
N GLY A 41 1.32 1.42 -16.89
CA GLY A 41 2.12 0.47 -17.68
C GLY A 41 1.38 -0.85 -17.89
N TYR A 42 0.33 -1.07 -17.11
CA TYR A 42 -0.63 -2.16 -17.27
C TYR A 42 -1.58 -1.81 -18.41
N LYS A 43 -1.87 -2.76 -19.31
CA LYS A 43 -2.98 -2.61 -20.25
C LYS A 43 -4.27 -2.41 -19.44
N ASP A 44 -5.36 -1.95 -20.03
CA ASP A 44 -6.65 -1.60 -19.37
C ASP A 44 -7.31 -2.69 -18.46
N GLU A 45 -6.61 -3.78 -18.17
CA GLU A 45 -6.91 -4.85 -17.22
C GLU A 45 -6.82 -4.37 -15.76
N GLN A 46 -7.71 -4.88 -14.91
CA GLN A 46 -7.66 -4.64 -13.47
C GLN A 46 -6.31 -5.07 -12.92
N VAL A 47 -5.69 -4.23 -12.09
CA VAL A 47 -4.46 -4.60 -11.37
C VAL A 47 -4.81 -5.67 -10.35
N ASN A 48 -4.16 -6.82 -10.47
CA ASN A 48 -4.18 -7.81 -9.40
C ASN A 48 -3.26 -7.33 -8.28
N ILE A 49 -3.77 -7.29 -7.05
CA ILE A 49 -2.98 -6.88 -5.88
C ILE A 49 -1.76 -7.80 -5.65
N ASP A 50 -1.88 -9.07 -6.03
CA ASP A 50 -0.79 -10.05 -5.92
C ASP A 50 0.42 -9.69 -6.80
N ASP A 51 0.22 -8.91 -7.86
CA ASP A 51 1.27 -8.49 -8.80
C ASP A 51 1.99 -7.21 -8.34
N ILE A 52 1.60 -6.61 -7.21
CA ILE A 52 2.19 -5.37 -6.70
C ILE A 52 3.39 -5.69 -5.82
N TYR A 53 4.58 -5.23 -6.26
CA TYR A 53 5.84 -5.44 -5.53
C TYR A 53 5.77 -4.99 -4.08
N GLU A 54 5.19 -3.82 -3.81
CA GLU A 54 5.14 -3.29 -2.45
C GLU A 54 4.25 -4.12 -1.52
N ARG A 55 3.29 -4.91 -2.03
CA ARG A 55 2.53 -5.87 -1.22
C ARG A 55 3.42 -7.01 -0.73
N ALA A 56 4.30 -7.52 -1.60
CA ALA A 56 5.20 -8.62 -1.25
C ALA A 56 6.10 -8.27 -0.04
N TRP A 57 6.46 -7.00 0.14
CA TRP A 57 7.20 -6.55 1.32
C TRP A 57 6.45 -6.76 2.64
N PHE A 58 5.12 -6.56 2.65
CA PHE A 58 4.29 -6.81 3.83
C PHE A 58 4.14 -8.31 4.10
N ASP A 59 3.95 -9.11 3.04
CA ASP A 59 3.84 -10.57 3.16
C ASP A 59 5.13 -11.18 3.72
N GLN A 60 6.29 -10.77 3.20
CA GLN A 60 7.61 -11.20 3.70
C GLN A 60 7.88 -10.74 5.14
N ALA A 61 7.34 -9.60 5.54
CA ALA A 61 7.40 -9.11 6.91
C ALA A 61 6.37 -9.77 7.85
N ASN A 62 5.55 -10.71 7.36
CA ASN A 62 4.46 -11.33 8.11
C ASN A 62 3.45 -10.30 8.68
N ILE A 63 3.19 -9.25 7.91
CA ILE A 63 2.19 -8.21 8.18
C ILE A 63 1.01 -8.43 7.23
N ILE A 64 0.13 -9.35 7.61
CA ILE A 64 -1.02 -9.78 6.80
C ILE A 64 -2.26 -8.97 7.18
N PHE A 65 -3.05 -8.56 6.18
CA PHE A 65 -4.30 -7.83 6.36
C PHE A 65 -5.50 -8.67 5.92
N ASP A 66 -6.68 -8.42 6.49
CA ASP A 66 -7.92 -9.12 6.11
C ASP A 66 -8.39 -8.72 4.70
N GLU A 67 -8.19 -7.45 4.33
CA GLU A 67 -8.58 -6.87 3.04
C GLU A 67 -7.43 -6.07 2.42
N TYR A 68 -7.37 -6.10 1.09
CA TYR A 68 -6.42 -5.34 0.28
C TYR A 68 -7.18 -4.54 -0.78
N HIS A 69 -6.87 -3.25 -0.89
CA HIS A 69 -7.51 -2.35 -1.85
C HIS A 69 -6.44 -1.59 -2.64
N PHE A 70 -6.53 -1.59 -3.97
CA PHE A 70 -5.65 -0.82 -4.84
C PHE A 70 -6.40 0.34 -5.48
N ILE A 71 -5.91 1.56 -5.26
CA ILE A 71 -6.48 2.79 -5.79
C ILE A 71 -5.56 3.34 -6.87
N ASP A 72 -6.11 3.52 -8.06
CA ASP A 72 -5.51 4.25 -9.17
C ASP A 72 -6.56 5.14 -9.87
N TYR A 73 -6.20 5.74 -11.01
CA TYR A 73 -7.05 6.67 -11.76
C TYR A 73 -8.37 6.06 -12.28
N ARG A 74 -8.52 4.73 -12.27
CA ARG A 74 -9.70 4.02 -12.78
C ARG A 74 -10.78 3.87 -11.70
N MET A 75 -10.40 3.93 -10.42
CA MET A 75 -11.33 3.80 -9.31
C MET A 75 -12.25 5.02 -9.22
N GLN A 76 -13.54 4.80 -8.99
CA GLN A 76 -14.49 5.88 -8.74
C GLN A 76 -14.14 6.62 -7.46
N LYS A 77 -14.30 7.93 -7.48
CA LYS A 77 -13.93 8.83 -6.37
C LYS A 77 -14.58 8.42 -5.05
N GLU A 78 -15.85 8.07 -5.09
CA GLU A 78 -16.64 7.71 -3.91
C GLU A 78 -16.13 6.41 -3.26
N ASP A 79 -15.77 5.42 -4.09
CA ASP A 79 -15.18 4.17 -3.60
C ASP A 79 -13.78 4.41 -3.01
N ALA A 80 -12.94 5.19 -3.70
CA ALA A 80 -11.61 5.55 -3.21
C ALA A 80 -11.69 6.25 -1.84
N GLN A 81 -12.60 7.22 -1.70
CA GLN A 81 -12.83 7.91 -0.43
C GLN A 81 -13.33 6.96 0.67
N ARG A 82 -14.20 6.01 0.34
CA ARG A 82 -14.68 4.99 1.30
C ARG A 82 -13.53 4.14 1.81
N PHE A 83 -12.68 3.62 0.92
CA PHE A 83 -11.54 2.78 1.31
C PHE A 83 -10.54 3.56 2.15
N ILE A 84 -10.15 4.78 1.73
CA ILE A 84 -9.22 5.64 2.48
C ILE A 84 -9.72 5.93 3.90
N ARG A 85 -11.01 6.25 4.06
CA ARG A 85 -11.58 6.60 5.37
C ARG A 85 -11.59 5.42 6.34
N ASN A 86 -11.72 4.20 5.82
CA ASN A 86 -11.84 2.98 6.60
C ASN A 86 -10.53 2.18 6.68
N ALA A 87 -9.44 2.70 6.11
CA ALA A 87 -8.15 2.03 6.04
C ALA A 87 -7.52 1.83 7.42
N SER A 88 -6.98 0.65 7.69
CA SER A 88 -6.07 0.46 8.83
C SER A 88 -4.70 1.05 8.51
N VAL A 89 -4.21 0.79 7.30
CA VAL A 89 -2.95 1.33 6.77
C VAL A 89 -3.17 1.86 5.36
N ILE A 90 -2.58 3.02 5.09
CA ILE A 90 -2.50 3.59 3.74
C ILE A 90 -1.04 3.55 3.31
N PHE A 91 -0.77 2.94 2.15
CA PHE A 91 0.54 2.89 1.53
C PHE A 91 0.52 3.69 0.22
N LEU A 92 1.33 4.74 0.15
CA LEU A 92 1.50 5.52 -1.08
C LEU A 92 2.63 4.88 -1.88
N CYS A 93 2.30 4.31 -3.04
CA CYS A 93 3.26 3.62 -3.89
C CYS A 93 4.27 4.60 -4.49
N GLY A 94 5.43 4.09 -4.91
CA GLY A 94 6.40 4.86 -5.66
C GLY A 94 5.82 5.38 -6.98
N GLY A 95 6.51 6.32 -7.62
CA GLY A 95 6.06 6.86 -8.90
C GLY A 95 6.78 8.15 -9.25
N TYR A 96 6.16 8.93 -10.15
CA TYR A 96 6.67 10.23 -10.59
C TYR A 96 5.93 11.34 -9.84
N PRO A 97 6.53 11.94 -8.78
CA PRO A 97 5.88 12.97 -7.98
C PRO A 97 5.76 14.33 -8.69
N VAL A 98 6.32 14.46 -9.89
CA VAL A 98 6.35 15.71 -10.66
C VAL A 98 5.64 15.49 -12.00
N LEU A 99 4.42 16.03 -12.09
CA LEU A 99 3.83 16.54 -13.31
C LEU A 99 3.73 18.05 -13.18
#